data_AF-A0A8T0ERF5-F1
#
_entry.id   AF-A0A8T0ERF5-F1
#
_cell.length_a   1.000
_cell.length_b   1.000
_cell.length_c   1.000
_cell.angle_alpha   90.00
_cell.angle_beta   90.00
_cell.angle_gamma   90.00
#
_symmetry.space_group_name_H-M   'P 1'
#
loop_
_entity.id
_entity.type
_entity.pdbx_description
1 polymer ?
#
loop_
_entity_poly.entity_id
_entity_poly.type
_entity_poly.pdbx_seq_one_letter_code
_entity_poly.pdbx_strand_id
1 'polypeptide(L)'
;MDSRACACLQSELDLFNVNPVQLSTEDSSFTEIFPVASLNEKTPIEFYVSGSGEHYLDLSHTLLHLQVKIKKRNGAVIGTPDQVGSI
;
A
#
# COMPACT_ATOMS: atom_id res chain seq x y z
N MET A 1 27.04 -9.71 -16.31
CA MET A 1 26.46 -10.23 -15.06
C MET A 1 27.61 -10.67 -14.17
N ASP A 2 27.67 -10.17 -12.93
CA ASP A 2 28.64 -10.65 -11.93
C ASP A 2 28.34 -12.12 -11.63
N SER A 3 29.36 -12.98 -11.71
CA SER A 3 29.25 -14.43 -11.50
C SER A 3 28.94 -14.82 -10.05
N ARG A 4 28.86 -13.85 -9.13
CA ARG A 4 28.52 -14.04 -7.71
C ARG A 4 27.06 -13.77 -7.35
N ALA A 5 26.25 -13.23 -8.26
CA ALA A 5 24.84 -12.98 -7.99
C ALA A 5 24.04 -14.30 -7.99
N CYS A 6 23.65 -14.79 -6.81
CA CYS A 6 22.82 -16.00 -6.62
C CYS A 6 21.35 -15.62 -6.35
N ALA A 7 20.41 -16.49 -6.71
CA ALA A 7 18.99 -16.31 -6.40
C ALA A 7 18.77 -16.30 -4.87
N CYS A 8 17.89 -15.42 -4.39
CA CYS A 8 17.67 -15.12 -2.97
C CYS A 8 17.57 -16.37 -2.07
N LEU A 9 18.67 -16.67 -1.37
CA LEU A 9 18.68 -17.33 -0.06
C LEU A 9 19.42 -16.37 0.88
N GLN A 10 18.73 -15.32 1.31
CA GLN A 10 19.33 -14.31 2.19
C GLN A 10 19.56 -14.93 3.57
N SER A 11 20.82 -15.16 3.91
CA SER A 11 21.24 -15.48 5.28
C SER A 11 21.54 -14.16 6.00
N GLU A 12 20.91 -13.94 7.16
CA GLU A 12 21.10 -12.74 8.02
C GLU A 12 22.56 -12.50 8.47
N LEU A 13 23.45 -13.48 8.28
CA LEU A 13 24.86 -13.39 8.64
C LEU A 13 25.77 -12.89 7.50
N ASP A 14 25.22 -12.63 6.32
CA ASP A 14 26.01 -12.30 5.13
C ASP A 14 25.99 -10.79 4.84
N LEU A 15 26.59 -10.02 5.75
CA LEU A 15 26.55 -8.55 5.76
C LEU A 15 27.43 -7.86 4.69
N PHE A 16 28.26 -8.61 3.96
CA PHE A 16 29.25 -8.05 3.03
C PHE A 16 29.14 -8.57 1.59
N ASN A 17 28.18 -9.44 1.31
CA ASN A 17 27.96 -9.91 -0.06
C ASN A 17 27.11 -8.93 -0.88
N VAL A 18 27.31 -8.99 -2.19
CA VAL A 18 26.51 -8.26 -3.17
C VAL A 18 25.05 -8.63 -2.96
N ASN A 19 24.15 -7.63 -2.89
CA ASN A 19 22.73 -7.85 -2.71
C ASN A 19 22.25 -8.94 -3.70
N PRO A 20 21.65 -10.03 -3.20
CA PRO A 20 21.12 -11.06 -4.07
C PRO A 20 20.07 -10.43 -4.99
N VAL A 21 20.08 -10.84 -6.24
CA VAL A 21 19.05 -10.39 -7.19
C VAL A 21 17.81 -11.25 -6.91
N GLN A 22 16.69 -10.59 -6.65
CA GLN A 22 15.40 -11.25 -6.54
C GLN A 22 15.02 -11.80 -7.93
N LEU A 23 15.24 -13.11 -8.12
CA LEU A 23 15.03 -13.80 -9.40
C LEU A 23 13.71 -14.60 -9.44
N SER A 24 12.87 -14.51 -8.40
CA SER A 24 11.70 -15.38 -8.22
C SER A 24 10.35 -14.69 -8.39
N THR A 25 10.31 -13.39 -8.68
CA THR A 25 9.05 -12.69 -8.98
C THR A 25 8.84 -12.70 -10.49
N GLU A 26 8.06 -13.67 -10.95
CA GLU A 26 7.73 -13.84 -12.37
C GLU A 26 6.72 -12.77 -12.85
N ASP A 27 5.82 -12.33 -11.97
CA ASP A 27 4.79 -11.33 -12.27
C ASP A 27 4.30 -10.60 -11.01
N SER A 28 3.80 -9.37 -11.17
CA SER A 28 3.21 -8.54 -10.12
C SER A 28 2.00 -7.79 -10.66
N SER A 29 0.89 -7.78 -9.91
CA SER A 29 -0.32 -7.07 -10.30
C SER A 29 -0.97 -6.34 -9.14
N PHE A 30 -1.81 -5.35 -9.46
CA PHE A 30 -2.66 -4.68 -8.48
C PHE A 30 -4.07 -5.28 -8.52
N THR A 31 -4.67 -5.44 -7.36
CA THR A 31 -6.08 -5.82 -7.20
C THR A 31 -6.82 -4.70 -6.47
N GLU A 32 -7.93 -4.25 -7.05
CA GLU A 32 -8.80 -3.27 -6.38
C GLU A 32 -9.74 -3.97 -5.40
N ILE A 33 -9.80 -3.44 -4.17
CA ILE A 33 -10.64 -3.98 -3.09
C ILE A 33 -11.54 -2.86 -2.59
N PHE A 34 -12.85 -3.14 -2.58
CA PHE A 34 -13.87 -2.20 -2.12
C PHE A 34 -14.23 -2.44 -0.65
N PRO A 35 -14.76 -1.43 0.05
CA PRO A 35 -15.21 -1.58 1.43
C PRO A 35 -16.27 -2.68 1.58
N VAL A 36 -16.20 -3.43 2.69
CA VAL A 36 -17.15 -4.50 3.02
C VAL A 36 -18.56 -3.95 3.25
N ALA A 37 -18.66 -2.74 3.81
CA ALA A 37 -19.91 -2.09 4.15
C ALA A 37 -19.95 -0.65 3.65
N SER A 38 -21.17 -0.11 3.54
CA SER A 38 -21.37 1.31 3.24
C SER A 38 -20.78 2.18 4.34
N LEU A 39 -20.30 3.36 3.94
CA LEU A 39 -19.71 4.34 4.83
C LEU A 39 -20.72 4.79 5.88
N ASN A 40 -20.29 4.80 7.14
CA ASN A 40 -21.05 5.39 8.24
C ASN A 40 -20.10 6.14 9.18
N GLU A 41 -20.66 7.07 9.96
CA GLU A 41 -19.86 7.95 10.83
C GLU A 41 -19.37 7.27 12.12
N LYS A 42 -19.83 6.05 12.42
CA LYS A 42 -19.64 5.39 13.72
C LYS A 42 -18.76 4.13 13.67
N THR A 43 -18.43 3.64 12.48
CA THR A 43 -17.62 2.44 12.30
C THR A 43 -16.42 2.75 11.41
N PRO A 44 -15.32 2.01 11.60
CA PRO A 44 -14.21 2.06 10.64
C PRO A 44 -14.68 1.62 9.25
N ILE A 45 -13.93 2.06 8.24
CA ILE A 45 -14.03 1.53 6.88
C ILE A 45 -13.21 0.24 6.86
N GLU A 46 -13.89 -0.88 6.62
CA GLU A 46 -13.27 -2.20 6.63
C GLU A 46 -13.08 -2.71 5.20
N PHE A 47 -11.89 -3.25 4.92
CA PHE A 47 -11.54 -3.90 3.66
C PHE A 47 -11.16 -5.34 3.95
N TYR A 48 -11.67 -6.26 3.13
CA TYR A 48 -11.34 -7.67 3.24
C TYR A 48 -10.35 -8.05 2.13
N VAL A 49 -9.11 -8.34 2.52
CA VAL A 49 -8.03 -8.78 1.61
C VAL A 49 -7.78 -10.27 1.82
N SER A 50 -8.34 -11.11 0.95
CA SER A 50 -8.11 -12.56 1.01
C SER A 50 -6.76 -12.92 0.41
N GLY A 51 -6.00 -13.79 1.08
CA GLY A 51 -4.83 -14.42 0.46
C GLY A 51 -5.26 -15.40 -0.63
N SER A 52 -4.56 -15.38 -1.78
CA SER A 52 -4.83 -16.30 -2.89
C SER A 52 -4.16 -17.67 -2.75
N GLY A 53 -3.26 -17.85 -1.77
CA GLY A 53 -2.43 -19.05 -1.60
C GLY A 53 -1.24 -19.13 -2.56
N GLU A 54 -1.36 -18.49 -3.73
CA GLU A 54 -0.36 -18.51 -4.81
C GLU A 54 0.45 -17.21 -4.90
N HIS A 55 -0.08 -16.09 -4.38
CA HIS A 55 0.55 -14.78 -4.47
C HIS A 55 0.83 -14.19 -3.10
N TYR A 56 1.97 -13.52 -2.99
CA TYR A 56 2.34 -12.73 -1.82
C TYR A 56 1.75 -11.33 -1.93
N LEU A 57 1.29 -10.79 -0.79
CA LEU A 57 0.86 -9.40 -0.70
C LEU A 57 2.06 -8.51 -0.43
N ASP A 58 2.32 -7.57 -1.33
CA ASP A 58 3.32 -6.53 -1.12
C ASP A 58 2.73 -5.38 -0.29
N LEU A 59 3.06 -5.37 0.99
CA LEU A 59 2.61 -4.34 1.94
C LEU A 59 3.21 -2.96 1.64
N SER A 60 4.41 -2.91 1.06
CA SER A 60 5.07 -1.64 0.73
C SER A 60 4.40 -0.92 -0.44
N HIS A 61 3.75 -1.69 -1.32
CA HIS A 61 2.99 -1.20 -2.46
C HIS A 61 1.47 -1.30 -2.26
N THR A 62 0.99 -1.33 -1.02
CA THR A 62 -0.43 -1.22 -0.71
C THR A 62 -0.86 0.25 -0.67
N LEU A 63 -1.81 0.64 -1.53
CA LEU A 63 -2.28 2.00 -1.67
C LEU A 63 -3.74 2.13 -1.22
N LEU A 64 -4.04 3.18 -0.44
CA LEU A 64 -5.42 3.54 -0.08
C LEU A 64 -5.90 4.67 -0.99
N HIS A 65 -6.83 4.36 -1.89
CA HIS A 65 -7.46 5.36 -2.75
C HIS A 65 -8.67 6.00 -2.05
N LEU A 66 -8.59 7.32 -1.80
CA LEU A 66 -9.65 8.08 -1.14
C LEU A 66 -10.13 9.23 -2.02
N GLN A 67 -11.44 9.30 -2.24
CA GLN A 67 -12.09 10.49 -2.79
C GLN A 67 -12.80 11.25 -1.66
N VAL A 68 -12.23 12.38 -1.23
CA VAL A 68 -12.73 13.16 -0.10
C VAL A 68 -13.18 14.56 -0.51
N LYS A 69 -14.18 15.10 0.19
CA LYS A 69 -14.57 16.51 0.14
C LYS A 69 -14.34 17.14 1.50
N ILE A 70 -13.40 18.08 1.57
CA ILE A 70 -13.11 18.82 2.80
C ILE A 70 -14.11 19.97 2.96
N LYS A 71 -14.69 20.11 4.15
CA LYS A 71 -15.63 21.18 4.52
C LYS A 71 -15.19 21.81 5.84
N LYS A 72 -15.68 23.01 6.12
CA LYS A 72 -15.53 23.65 7.44
C LYS A 72 -16.27 22.83 8.51
N ARG A 73 -15.91 23.06 9.79
CA ARG A 73 -16.59 22.42 10.94
C ARG A 73 -18.11 22.62 10.95
N ASN A 74 -18.58 23.78 10.46
CA ASN A 74 -20.00 24.10 10.35
C ASN A 74 -20.66 23.57 9.05
N GLY A 75 -19.96 22.76 8.25
CA GLY A 75 -20.47 22.17 7.01
C GLY A 75 -20.40 23.09 5.79
N ALA A 76 -19.95 24.34 5.93
CA ALA A 76 -19.80 25.25 4.81
C ALA A 76 -18.63 24.85 3.89
N VAL A 77 -18.74 25.26 2.62
CA VAL A 77 -17.70 25.06 1.60
C VAL A 77 -16.45 25.87 1.95
N ILE A 78 -15.27 25.31 1.70
CA ILE A 78 -13.99 26.02 1.78
C ILE A 78 -13.85 26.89 0.52
N GLY A 79 -13.57 28.18 0.69
CA GLY A 79 -13.32 29.12 -0.38
C GLY A 79 -12.16 30.07 -0.03
N THR A 80 -11.84 31.03 -0.89
CA THR A 80 -10.93 32.13 -0.53
C THR A 80 -11.57 33.00 0.55
N PRO A 81 -10.92 33.37 1.67
CA PRO A 81 -9.50 33.22 2.05
C PRO A 81 -9.21 32.08 3.05
N ASP A 82 -10.02 31.02 3.07
CA ASP A 82 -9.87 29.95 4.04
C ASP A 82 -8.52 29.23 3.91
N GLN A 83 -7.81 29.08 5.02
CA GLN A 83 -6.55 28.35 5.08
C GLN A 83 -6.82 26.88 5.40
N VAL A 84 -6.29 25.98 4.56
CA VAL A 84 -6.27 24.53 4.83
C VAL A 84 -4.87 24.21 5.35
N GLY A 85 -4.77 23.61 6.53
CA GLY A 85 -3.48 23.18 7.09
C GLY A 85 -2.86 22.06 6.26
N SER A 86 -1.53 21.99 6.20
CA SER A 86 -0.82 20.86 5.60
C SER A 86 -1.04 19.59 6.43
N ILE A 87 -1.13 18.46 5.72
CA ILE A 87 -1.19 17.11 6.28
C ILE A 87 0.23 16.59 6.42
#